data_AF-Q2FQZ7-F1
#
_entry.id   AF-Q2FQZ7-F1
#
_cell.length_a   1.000
_cell.length_b   1.000
_cell.length_c   1.000
_cell.angle_alpha   90.00
_cell.angle_beta   90.00
_cell.angle_gamma   90.00
#
_symmetry.space_group_name_H-M   'P 1'
#
loop_
_entity.id
_entity.type
_entity.pdbx_description
1 polymer ?
#
loop_
_entity_poly.entity_id
_entity_poly.type
_entity_poly.pdbx_seq_one_letter_code
_entity_poly.pdbx_strand_id
1 'polypeptide(L)'
;MIDLEFMDYSTSPFNPLLKIVIFIFFCVTVVVYYDARRTIGGEIRKIIDLLLIFSLFMALGSFFRYFGHGTDFGFNSDYSLKWFQSIAYLCATLCFIYACVKLKTLFRRRYE
;
A
#
# COMPACT_ATOMS: atom_id res chain seq x y z
N MET A 1 -5.07 28.23 15.93
CA MET A 1 -4.03 27.20 16.19
C MET A 1 -4.72 25.87 16.00
N ILE A 2 -4.31 25.08 15.01
CA ILE A 2 -4.85 23.72 14.85
C ILE A 2 -4.25 22.91 15.99
N ASP A 3 -5.10 22.35 16.86
CA ASP A 3 -4.68 21.66 18.07
C ASP A 3 -3.70 20.53 17.73
N LEU A 4 -2.43 20.75 18.07
CA LEU A 4 -1.31 19.82 17.84
C LEU A 4 -1.51 18.46 18.51
N GLU A 5 -2.44 18.35 19.46
CA GLU A 5 -2.83 17.09 20.10
C GLU A 5 -3.48 16.10 19.12
N PHE A 6 -4.23 16.56 18.10
CA PHE A 6 -4.80 15.66 17.08
C PHE A 6 -3.75 15.05 16.14
N MET A 7 -2.58 15.67 16.05
CA MET A 7 -1.47 15.19 15.22
C MET A 7 -0.44 14.38 16.02
N ASP A 8 -0.65 14.17 17.32
CA ASP A 8 0.16 13.22 18.08
C ASP A 8 -0.11 11.81 17.60
N TYR A 9 0.88 11.23 16.94
CA TYR A 9 0.79 9.87 16.39
C TYR A 9 0.45 8.83 17.48
N SER A 10 0.81 9.09 18.73
CA SER A 10 0.66 8.18 19.86
C SER A 10 -0.77 8.13 20.38
N THR A 11 -1.44 9.29 20.39
CA THR A 11 -2.76 9.48 21.01
C THR A 11 -3.87 9.74 20.00
N SER A 12 -3.51 10.10 18.76
CA SER A 12 -4.46 10.42 17.71
C SER A 12 -5.25 9.20 17.23
N PRO A 13 -6.59 9.27 17.21
CA PRO A 13 -7.43 8.19 16.66
C PRO A 13 -7.23 8.00 15.16
N PHE A 14 -6.65 8.99 14.46
CA PHE A 14 -6.34 8.88 13.03
C PHE A 14 -5.22 7.88 12.75
N ASN A 15 -4.29 7.65 13.68
CA ASN A 15 -3.20 6.69 13.47
C ASN A 15 -3.70 5.24 13.25
N PRO A 16 -4.47 4.62 14.17
CA PRO A 16 -4.98 3.27 13.95
C PRO A 16 -5.93 3.19 12.75
N LEU A 17 -6.76 4.23 12.52
CA LEU A 17 -7.65 4.29 11.36
C LEU A 17 -6.86 4.30 10.03
N LEU A 18 -5.79 5.10 9.96
CA LEU A 18 -4.95 5.18 8.76
C LEU A 18 -4.24 3.86 8.46
N LYS A 19 -3.79 3.13 9.49
CA LYS A 19 -3.22 1.78 9.32
C LYS A 19 -4.23 0.81 8.72
N ILE A 20 -5.48 0.83 9.19
CA ILE A 20 -6.57 0.00 8.67
C ILE A 20 -6.85 0.35 7.20
N VAL A 21 -7.00 1.63 6.89
CA VAL A 21 -7.27 2.11 5.52
C VAL A 21 -6.14 1.71 4.57
N ILE A 22 -4.88 1.90 4.98
CA ILE A 22 -3.71 1.50 4.19
C ILE A 22 -3.72 -0.01 3.93
N PHE A 23 -4.00 -0.82 4.95
CA PHE A 23 -4.08 -2.27 4.80
C PHE A 23 -5.17 -2.68 3.80
N ILE A 24 -6.38 -2.11 3.92
CA ILE A 24 -7.48 -2.36 2.98
C ILE A 24 -7.05 -1.99 1.55
N PHE A 25 -6.39 -0.86 1.34
CA PHE A 25 -5.94 -0.49 0.00
C PHE A 25 -4.87 -1.43 -0.57
N PHE A 26 -3.96 -1.97 0.25
CA PHE A 26 -3.03 -2.99 -0.23
C PHE A 26 -3.75 -4.32 -0.53
N CYS A 27 -4.76 -4.71 0.24
CA CYS A 27 -5.61 -5.85 -0.12
C CYS A 27 -6.31 -5.62 -1.47
N VAL A 28 -6.86 -4.44 -1.70
CA VAL A 28 -7.45 -4.07 -3.01
C VAL A 28 -6.40 -4.16 -4.12
N THR A 29 -5.19 -3.67 -3.87
CA THR A 29 -4.07 -3.78 -4.82
C THR A 29 -3.80 -5.24 -5.19
N VAL A 30 -3.73 -6.14 -4.21
CA VAL A 30 -3.56 -7.59 -4.44
C VAL A 30 -4.66 -8.12 -5.35
N VAL A 31 -5.94 -7.81 -5.06
CA VAL A 31 -7.08 -8.26 -5.87
C VAL A 31 -6.97 -7.73 -7.31
N VAL A 32 -6.61 -6.46 -7.49
CA VAL A 32 -6.48 -5.82 -8.80
C VAL A 32 -5.36 -6.45 -9.63
N TYR A 33 -4.21 -6.78 -9.03
CA TYR A 33 -3.12 -7.49 -9.72
C TYR A 33 -3.45 -8.95 -9.99
N TYR A 34 -4.16 -9.62 -9.08
CA TYR A 34 -4.62 -10.99 -9.28
C TYR A 34 -5.62 -11.09 -10.45
N ASP A 35 -6.52 -10.12 -10.57
CA ASP A 35 -7.40 -10.00 -11.72
C ASP A 35 -6.62 -9.68 -13.00
N ALA A 36 -5.68 -8.73 -12.96
CA ALA A 36 -4.83 -8.40 -14.10
C ALA A 36 -4.09 -9.63 -14.66
N ARG A 37 -3.54 -10.47 -13.76
CA ARG A 37 -2.87 -11.73 -14.10
C ARG A 37 -3.74 -12.68 -14.92
N ARG A 38 -5.05 -12.71 -14.67
CA ARG A 38 -6.00 -13.55 -15.42
C ARG A 38 -6.29 -13.00 -16.82
N THR A 39 -6.08 -11.70 -17.02
CA THR A 39 -6.44 -10.99 -18.26
C THR A 39 -5.25 -10.71 -19.19
N ILE A 40 -4.02 -10.68 -18.68
CA ILE A 40 -2.81 -10.34 -19.44
C ILE A 40 -1.99 -11.62 -19.65
N GLY A 41 -1.71 -11.94 -20.92
CA GLY A 41 -0.86 -13.05 -21.35
C GLY A 41 0.59 -12.63 -21.62
N GLY A 42 1.39 -13.58 -22.13
CA GLY A 42 2.77 -13.33 -22.59
C GLY A 42 3.77 -12.94 -21.49
N GLU A 43 4.90 -12.36 -21.90
CA GLU A 43 6.02 -11.99 -21.03
C GLU A 43 5.65 -10.94 -19.97
N ILE A 44 4.69 -10.05 -20.27
CA ILE A 44 4.17 -9.05 -19.33
C ILE A 44 3.52 -9.72 -18.11
N ARG A 45 2.98 -10.93 -18.25
CA ARG A 45 2.43 -11.69 -17.12
C ARG A 45 3.47 -11.95 -16.03
N LYS A 46 4.76 -12.13 -16.38
CA LYS A 46 5.84 -12.31 -15.39
C LYS A 46 6.03 -11.04 -14.53
N ILE A 47 5.90 -9.87 -15.15
CA ILE A 47 5.95 -8.58 -14.44
C ILE A 47 4.73 -8.44 -13.52
N ILE A 48 3.54 -8.81 -14.00
CA ILE A 48 2.32 -8.82 -13.18
C ILE A 48 2.45 -9.78 -11.99
N ASP A 49 3.02 -10.96 -12.18
CA ASP A 49 3.25 -11.94 -11.11
C ASP A 49 4.23 -11.39 -10.06
N LEU A 50 5.30 -10.72 -10.48
CA LEU A 50 6.23 -10.05 -9.57
C LEU A 50 5.52 -8.94 -8.77
N LEU A 51 4.78 -8.06 -9.44
CA LEU A 51 4.06 -6.96 -8.79
C LEU A 51 2.95 -7.46 -7.85
N LEU A 52 2.32 -8.59 -8.18
CA LEU A 52 1.37 -9.28 -7.30
C LEU A 52 2.07 -9.75 -6.02
N ILE A 53 3.22 -10.42 -6.13
CA ILE A 53 4.01 -10.84 -4.96
C ILE A 53 4.40 -9.63 -4.10
N PHE A 54 4.88 -8.55 -4.72
CA PHE A 54 5.17 -7.31 -4.01
C PHE A 54 3.94 -6.76 -3.29
N SER A 55 2.78 -6.72 -3.94
CA SER A 55 1.54 -6.24 -3.31
C SER A 55 1.12 -7.09 -2.11
N LEU A 56 1.34 -8.42 -2.15
CA LEU A 56 1.10 -9.32 -1.02
C LEU A 56 2.01 -8.99 0.17
N PHE A 57 3.32 -8.81 -0.08
CA PHE A 57 4.26 -8.43 0.97
C PHE A 57 3.96 -7.04 1.55
N MET A 58 3.51 -6.09 0.72
CA MET A 58 3.09 -4.77 1.18
C MET A 58 1.83 -4.84 2.05
N ALA A 59 0.85 -5.67 1.68
CA ALA A 59 -0.34 -5.92 2.50
C ALA A 59 0.06 -6.51 3.86
N LEU A 60 0.88 -7.57 3.87
CA LEU A 60 1.38 -8.18 5.10
C LEU A 60 2.20 -7.19 5.95
N GLY A 61 3.10 -6.42 5.34
CA GLY A 61 3.88 -5.40 6.04
C GLY A 61 2.99 -4.33 6.68
N SER A 62 1.95 -3.87 5.97
CA SER A 62 0.99 -2.91 6.52
C SER A 62 0.13 -3.51 7.64
N PHE A 63 -0.20 -4.80 7.59
CA PHE A 63 -0.87 -5.52 8.66
C PHE A 63 0.00 -5.60 9.93
N PHE A 64 1.27 -6.01 9.78
CA PHE A 64 2.19 -6.09 10.93
C PHE A 64 2.49 -4.73 11.56
N ARG A 65 2.35 -3.64 10.80
CA ARG A 65 2.43 -2.27 11.33
C ARG A 65 1.33 -1.95 12.35
N TYR A 66 0.24 -2.72 12.40
CA TYR A 66 -0.75 -2.60 13.46
C TYR A 66 -0.17 -3.03 14.81
N PHE A 67 0.61 -4.11 14.84
CA PHE A 67 1.21 -4.70 16.04
C PHE A 67 2.54 -4.04 16.44
N GLY A 68 3.31 -3.51 15.48
CA GLY A 68 4.54 -2.80 15.75
C GLY A 68 4.32 -1.31 16.04
N HIS A 69 4.87 -0.80 17.14
CA HIS A 69 5.08 0.63 17.29
C HIS A 69 6.43 0.98 16.64
N GLY A 70 6.51 2.08 15.88
CA GLY A 70 7.75 2.44 15.16
C GLY A 70 8.98 2.63 16.06
N THR A 71 8.76 2.76 17.38
CA THR A 71 9.80 2.76 18.43
C THR A 71 10.48 1.39 18.59
N ASP A 72 9.79 0.29 18.30
CA ASP A 72 10.31 -1.08 18.42
C ASP A 72 11.28 -1.45 17.28
N PHE A 73 11.34 -0.60 16.24
CA PHE A 73 12.24 -0.73 15.09
C PHE A 73 13.35 0.33 15.08
N GLY A 74 13.58 1.02 16.21
CA GLY A 74 14.67 1.99 16.35
C GLY A 74 14.44 3.37 15.73
N PHE A 75 13.19 3.71 15.36
CA PHE A 75 12.86 5.06 14.90
C PHE A 75 12.47 5.94 16.09
N ASN A 76 13.21 7.05 16.30
CA ASN A 76 12.90 8.05 17.32
C ASN A 76 11.46 8.55 17.17
N SER A 77 10.81 8.83 18.30
CA SER A 77 9.38 9.18 18.39
C SER A 77 9.02 10.53 17.77
N ASP A 78 9.96 11.24 17.17
CA ASP A 78 9.71 12.54 16.57
C ASP A 78 8.65 12.41 15.48
N TYR A 79 7.58 13.16 15.70
CA TYR A 79 6.26 12.99 15.10
C TYR A 79 6.24 12.96 13.56
N SER A 80 7.30 13.37 12.86
CA SER A 80 7.28 13.53 11.41
C SER A 80 7.43 12.22 10.62
N LEU A 81 8.28 11.28 11.06
CA LEU A 81 8.62 10.11 10.26
C LEU A 81 7.46 9.13 10.11
N LYS A 82 6.64 8.97 11.16
CA LYS A 82 5.55 7.98 11.16
C LYS A 82 4.35 8.45 10.33
N TRP A 83 4.01 9.74 10.38
CA TRP A 83 3.00 10.32 9.50
C TRP A 83 3.46 10.31 8.04
N PHE A 84 4.72 10.68 7.79
CA PHE A 84 5.32 10.59 6.45
C PHE A 84 5.28 9.17 5.90
N GLN A 85 5.61 8.17 6.72
CA GLN A 85 5.55 6.77 6.32
C GLN A 85 4.12 6.37 5.92
N SER A 86 3.09 6.78 6.67
CA SER A 86 1.69 6.51 6.30
C SER A 86 1.27 7.17 4.99
N ILE A 87 1.67 8.42 4.76
CA ILE A 87 1.43 9.11 3.48
C ILE A 87 2.15 8.37 2.34
N ALA A 88 3.39 7.96 2.55
CA ALA A 88 4.16 7.19 1.57
C ALA A 88 3.48 5.87 1.20
N TYR A 89 2.94 5.14 2.19
CA TYR A 89 2.17 3.92 1.93
C TYR A 89 0.87 4.19 1.15
N LEU A 90 0.15 5.28 1.46
CA LEU A 90 -1.03 5.71 0.70
C LEU A 90 -0.68 6.06 -0.75
N CYS A 91 0.38 6.83 -0.96
CA CYS A 91 0.86 7.15 -2.31
C CYS A 91 1.29 5.87 -3.05
N ALA A 92 1.99 4.96 -2.38
CA ALA A 92 2.46 3.71 -2.97
C ALA A 92 1.29 2.84 -3.44
N THR A 93 0.25 2.65 -2.62
CA THR A 93 -0.92 1.83 -3.01
C THR A 93 -1.68 2.47 -4.18
N LEU A 94 -1.87 3.79 -4.18
CA LEU A 94 -2.49 4.50 -5.31
C LEU A 94 -1.68 4.36 -6.61
N CYS A 95 -0.36 4.51 -6.52
CA CYS A 95 0.55 4.30 -7.66
C CYS A 95 0.49 2.86 -8.18
N PHE A 96 0.45 1.86 -7.29
CA PHE A 96 0.35 0.45 -7.68
C PHE A 96 -0.96 0.15 -8.40
N ILE A 97 -2.09 0.65 -7.87
CA ILE A 97 -3.41 0.50 -8.51
C ILE A 97 -3.39 1.19 -9.88
N TYR A 98 -2.92 2.43 -9.96
CA TYR A 98 -2.83 3.17 -11.22
C TYR A 98 -1.96 2.46 -12.26
N ALA A 99 -0.78 1.97 -11.86
CA ALA A 99 0.10 1.20 -12.72
C ALA A 99 -0.61 -0.06 -13.27
N CYS A 100 -1.35 -0.78 -12.42
CA CYS A 100 -2.10 -1.96 -12.86
C CYS A 100 -3.20 -1.60 -13.86
N VAL A 101 -3.96 -0.53 -13.62
CA VAL A 101 -4.99 -0.04 -14.55
C VAL A 101 -4.38 0.32 -15.91
N LYS A 102 -3.22 0.98 -15.92
CA LYS A 102 -2.48 1.28 -17.15
C LYS A 102 -1.99 0.02 -17.86
N LEU A 103 -1.39 -0.93 -17.15
CA LEU A 103 -0.95 -2.21 -17.73
C LEU A 103 -2.12 -2.99 -18.33
N LYS A 104 -3.27 -3.07 -17.64
CA LYS A 104 -4.49 -3.66 -18.20
C LYS A 104 -4.94 -2.91 -19.44
N THR A 105 -4.87 -1.58 -19.48
CA THR A 105 -5.29 -0.84 -20.67
C THR A 105 -4.39 -1.10 -21.89
N LEU A 106 -3.08 -1.22 -21.67
CA LEU A 106 -2.09 -1.42 -22.72
C LEU A 106 -2.03 -2.87 -23.23
N PHE A 107 -2.20 -3.85 -22.34
CA PHE A 107 -1.90 -5.26 -22.62
C PHE A 107 -3.10 -6.22 -22.46
N ARG A 108 -4.30 -5.71 -22.13
CA ARG A 108 -5.51 -6.55 -22.13
C ARG A 108 -5.70 -7.11 -23.54
N ARG A 109 -5.72 -8.45 -23.65
CA ARG A 109 -5.89 -9.27 -24.86
C ARG A 109 -6.63 -8.55 -26.00
N ARG A 110 -5.89 -7.74 -26.75
CA ARG A 110 -6.30 -7.14 -28.03
C ARG A 110 -5.33 -7.54 -29.15
N TYR A 111 -4.33 -8.37 -28.82
CA TYR A 111 -3.26 -8.85 -29.69
C TYR A 111 -2.84 -10.30 -29.35
N GLU A 112 -3.83 -11.15 -29.05
CA GLU A 112 -3.74 -12.59 -29.27
C GLU A 112 -4.93 -12.97 -30.15
#